data_AF-A0A5E5QNA0-F1
#
_entry.id   AF-A0A5E5QNA0-F1
#
_cell.length_a   1.000
_cell.length_b   1.000
_cell.length_c   1.000
_cell.angle_alpha   90.00
_cell.angle_beta   90.00
_cell.angle_gamma   90.00
#
_symmetry.space_group_name_H-M   'P 1'
#
loop_
_entity.id
_entity.type
_entity.pdbx_description
1 polymer ?
#
loop_
_entity_poly.entity_id
_entity_poly.type
_entity_poly.pdbx_seq_one_letter_code
_entity_poly.pdbx_strand_id
1 'polypeptide(L)'
;MPNQNDSPPVLSGTAPTQPDYILCKDIIDLQITNISGYNGLCVNFSAKDLTKTIFGIEIGRASFNYINQQVIWDNVVVGTVSRSVVLEAPTYNELLNIKASNGGQTLEEMIEVKKSASLPFATSAEIIHINGSVEFEFGVSDVWESICCLSTVVAKHRNQADYSIVSEGNCSKSTVSILTGVYEKDSLVYRVPFVVKRNDIFGIERRGDTISYLCNGKAFYTSKTKTTANLYFSALIVPKNARVDKIQVNRDVYGDLTIKFNECATEHSVESITKAINYQGIVQDISLSVTNSSGLKSATTLIIKAPNALSLPVLSGTIPAVSDSTLFEKCPDLSITHEGIYDNLHVLFKTAHPQFAHFAIGRTSKVTFEADTRKVLYNGVTIGIANTVADMEIQGLVVTFNSAATEEGVEAVTRAVSVNFLANAQDVMLSLTNAKGDKSVTTLTIPAPSS
;
A
#
# COMPACT_ATOMS: atom_id res chain seq x y z
N MET A 1 42.67 -10.94 -2.51
CA MET A 1 42.31 -12.36 -2.28
C MET A 1 41.09 -12.36 -1.38
N PRO A 2 40.00 -13.08 -1.69
CA PRO A 2 38.88 -13.19 -0.77
C PRO A 2 39.37 -13.91 0.51
N ASN A 3 38.98 -13.45 1.68
CA ASN A 3 39.29 -14.14 2.93
C ASN A 3 38.73 -15.56 2.87
N GLN A 4 39.58 -16.57 3.05
CA GLN A 4 39.23 -18.00 2.95
C GLN A 4 38.21 -18.50 3.99
N ASN A 5 37.69 -17.63 4.86
CA ASN A 5 36.72 -17.94 5.91
C ASN A 5 35.34 -17.30 5.70
N ASP A 6 35.08 -16.62 4.57
CA ASP A 6 33.76 -16.05 4.33
C ASP A 6 32.77 -17.14 3.89
N SER A 7 31.74 -17.35 4.71
CA SER A 7 30.64 -18.27 4.43
C SER A 7 29.41 -17.48 3.94
N PRO A 8 28.53 -18.08 3.11
CA PRO A 8 27.26 -17.47 2.75
C PRO A 8 26.41 -17.17 3.99
N PRO A 9 25.66 -16.04 4.02
CA PRO A 9 24.74 -15.76 5.11
C PRO A 9 23.58 -16.76 5.09
N VAL A 10 23.07 -17.12 6.28
CA VAL A 10 21.91 -18.00 6.42
C VAL A 10 20.66 -17.14 6.61
N LEU A 11 19.63 -17.41 5.80
CA LEU A 11 18.31 -16.78 5.87
C LEU A 11 17.26 -17.86 6.14
N SER A 12 16.46 -17.72 7.21
CA SER A 12 15.37 -18.64 7.56
C SER A 12 14.14 -17.91 8.12
N GLY A 13 12.94 -18.51 7.93
CA GLY A 13 11.70 -18.03 8.52
C GLY A 13 10.41 -18.64 7.91
N THR A 14 9.25 -18.38 8.52
CA THR A 14 7.90 -18.86 8.12
C THR A 14 6.90 -17.72 7.87
N ALA A 15 5.98 -17.87 6.90
CA ALA A 15 4.93 -16.89 6.60
C ALA A 15 3.70 -17.01 7.54
N PRO A 16 3.04 -15.90 7.92
CA PRO A 16 1.87 -15.89 8.79
C PRO A 16 0.57 -16.33 8.08
N THR A 17 -0.45 -16.69 8.87
CA THR A 17 -1.72 -17.28 8.42
C THR A 17 -2.92 -16.31 8.40
N GLN A 18 -2.76 -15.00 8.62
CA GLN A 18 -3.89 -14.07 8.79
C GLN A 18 -3.76 -12.76 7.98
N PRO A 19 -4.87 -12.17 7.46
CA PRO A 19 -4.80 -11.14 6.44
C PRO A 19 -5.39 -9.81 6.94
N ASP A 20 -4.58 -8.93 7.50
CA ASP A 20 -4.89 -7.51 7.56
C ASP A 20 -3.57 -6.75 7.52
N TYR A 21 -3.41 -5.82 6.57
CA TYR A 21 -2.24 -4.96 6.34
C TYR A 21 -0.89 -5.56 6.74
N ILE A 22 -0.16 -6.12 5.76
CA ILE A 22 1.17 -6.66 6.02
C ILE A 22 2.15 -5.55 6.45
N LEU A 23 2.39 -5.46 7.76
CA LEU A 23 3.66 -5.00 8.33
C LEU A 23 4.59 -6.21 8.35
N CYS A 24 5.87 -6.10 7.95
CA CYS A 24 6.86 -7.17 8.17
C CYS A 24 7.02 -7.51 9.67
N LYS A 25 6.41 -6.72 10.56
CA LYS A 25 6.22 -7.02 11.99
C LYS A 25 5.41 -8.29 12.24
N ASP A 26 4.41 -8.56 11.38
CA ASP A 26 3.54 -9.73 11.49
C ASP A 26 4.05 -10.90 10.63
N ILE A 27 5.06 -10.64 9.80
CA ILE A 27 5.68 -11.63 8.93
C ILE A 27 7.04 -12.02 9.53
N ILE A 28 7.14 -13.29 9.91
CA ILE A 28 8.40 -14.04 9.98
C ILE A 28 9.19 -13.90 11.28
N ASP A 29 9.38 -15.04 11.95
CA ASP A 29 10.59 -15.29 12.75
C ASP A 29 11.81 -15.31 11.79
N LEU A 30 12.21 -14.11 11.36
CA LEU A 30 13.32 -13.87 10.46
C LEU A 30 14.60 -13.96 11.29
N GLN A 31 15.44 -14.95 10.98
CA GLN A 31 16.80 -15.05 11.49
C GLN A 31 17.78 -14.86 10.34
N ILE A 32 18.70 -13.90 10.53
CA ILE A 32 19.81 -13.62 9.61
C ILE A 32 21.11 -13.77 10.38
N THR A 33 21.77 -14.91 10.19
CA THR A 33 23.08 -15.16 10.79
C THR A 33 24.17 -14.98 9.75
N ASN A 34 25.18 -14.17 10.08
CA ASN A 34 26.39 -14.05 9.27
C ASN A 34 27.64 -14.18 10.15
N ILE A 35 28.41 -15.23 9.89
CA ILE A 35 29.58 -15.61 10.71
C ILE A 35 30.71 -14.58 10.58
N SER A 36 30.76 -13.81 9.49
CA SER A 36 31.75 -12.75 9.25
C SER A 36 31.35 -11.36 9.77
N GLY A 37 30.24 -11.26 10.50
CA GLY A 37 29.70 -9.98 11.01
C GLY A 37 28.76 -9.30 10.01
N TYR A 38 28.24 -8.13 10.38
CA TYR A 38 27.14 -7.47 9.63
C TYR A 38 27.60 -6.31 8.74
N ASN A 39 28.87 -5.90 8.82
CA ASN A 39 29.40 -4.84 7.98
C ASN A 39 29.42 -5.27 6.51
N GLY A 40 28.74 -4.50 5.66
CA GLY A 40 28.60 -4.78 4.23
C GLY A 40 27.57 -5.88 3.92
N LEU A 41 26.82 -6.37 4.91
CA LEU A 41 25.68 -7.26 4.66
C LEU A 41 24.59 -6.48 3.92
N CYS A 42 24.13 -7.03 2.80
CA CYS A 42 23.05 -6.50 2.01
C CYS A 42 21.80 -7.37 2.17
N VAL A 43 20.69 -6.75 2.57
CA VAL A 43 19.37 -7.38 2.61
C VAL A 43 18.53 -6.74 1.50
N ASN A 44 18.13 -7.52 0.51
CA ASN A 44 17.38 -7.07 -0.66
C ASN A 44 15.94 -7.58 -0.60
N PHE A 45 15.00 -6.65 -0.65
CA PHE A 45 13.58 -6.86 -0.85
C PHE A 45 13.24 -6.45 -2.27
N SER A 46 12.73 -7.39 -3.06
CA SER A 46 12.28 -7.12 -4.44
C SER A 46 10.89 -7.72 -4.66
N ALA A 47 10.20 -7.27 -5.69
CA ALA A 47 8.90 -7.80 -6.07
C ALA A 47 8.81 -7.93 -7.59
N LYS A 48 7.86 -8.75 -8.06
CA LYS A 48 7.76 -9.11 -9.49
C LYS A 48 7.44 -7.94 -10.41
N ASP A 49 6.62 -6.99 -9.96
CA ASP A 49 6.27 -5.76 -10.67
C ASP A 49 6.67 -4.54 -9.82
N LEU A 50 7.91 -4.12 -10.02
CA LEU A 50 8.52 -3.00 -9.31
C LEU A 50 7.75 -1.67 -9.47
N THR A 51 6.87 -1.54 -10.47
CA THR A 51 6.10 -0.30 -10.73
C THR A 51 4.87 -0.14 -9.83
N LYS A 52 4.54 -1.16 -9.02
CA LYS A 52 3.36 -1.20 -8.15
C LYS A 52 3.65 -1.63 -6.71
N THR A 53 4.94 -1.71 -6.36
CA THR A 53 5.41 -2.15 -5.04
C THR A 53 6.20 -1.06 -4.35
N ILE A 54 5.78 -0.72 -3.14
CA ILE A 54 6.41 0.25 -2.25
C ILE A 54 6.92 -0.51 -1.03
N PHE A 55 8.21 -0.46 -0.78
CA PHE A 55 8.79 -0.85 0.52
C PHE A 55 9.06 0.38 1.37
N GLY A 56 8.75 0.33 2.66
CA GLY A 56 9.13 1.35 3.63
C GLY A 56 9.77 0.72 4.86
N ILE A 57 10.30 1.57 5.75
CA ILE A 57 10.82 1.17 7.06
C ILE A 57 10.00 1.92 8.10
N GLU A 58 9.18 1.21 8.85
CA GLU A 58 8.29 1.80 9.83
C GLU A 58 8.32 0.93 11.09
N ILE A 59 8.25 1.53 12.28
CA ILE A 59 8.07 0.91 13.62
C ILE A 59 9.24 1.13 14.60
N GLY A 60 8.89 1.66 15.77
CA GLY A 60 9.63 1.48 17.01
C GLY A 60 10.96 2.23 17.09
N ARG A 61 12.04 1.49 17.38
CA ARG A 61 13.41 2.00 17.52
C ARG A 61 14.13 2.14 16.17
N ALA A 62 13.53 1.63 15.09
CA ALA A 62 14.02 1.79 13.73
C ALA A 62 13.47 3.08 13.13
N SER A 63 14.32 3.82 12.42
CA SER A 63 13.88 4.95 11.59
C SER A 63 14.71 5.02 10.31
N PHE A 64 14.09 5.54 9.26
CA PHE A 64 14.78 5.84 8.01
C PHE A 64 14.94 7.36 7.89
N ASN A 65 16.17 7.79 7.60
CA ASN A 65 16.45 9.15 7.17
C ASN A 65 16.46 9.15 5.64
N TYR A 66 15.36 9.63 5.06
CA TYR A 66 15.15 9.64 3.61
C TYR A 66 16.16 10.54 2.88
N ILE A 67 16.61 11.61 3.53
CA ILE A 67 17.55 12.60 2.98
C ILE A 67 18.92 11.95 2.74
N ASN A 68 19.47 11.34 3.80
CA ASN A 68 20.79 10.73 3.75
C ASN A 68 20.77 9.26 3.31
N GLN A 69 19.57 8.74 3.02
CA GLN A 69 19.31 7.32 2.79
C GLN A 69 19.91 6.42 3.89
N GLN A 70 19.79 6.84 5.15
CA GLN A 70 20.38 6.13 6.30
C GLN A 70 19.31 5.35 7.07
N VAL A 71 19.64 4.13 7.49
CA VAL A 71 18.84 3.38 8.47
C VAL A 71 19.44 3.56 9.85
N ILE A 72 18.57 3.93 10.79
CA ILE A 72 18.92 4.27 12.16
C ILE A 72 18.22 3.29 13.09
N TRP A 73 18.95 2.71 14.03
CA TRP A 73 18.43 1.89 15.12
C TRP A 73 18.90 2.47 16.46
N ASP A 74 17.98 2.76 17.38
CA ASP A 74 18.31 3.35 18.69
C ASP A 74 19.20 4.60 18.60
N ASN A 75 18.89 5.49 17.65
CA ASN A 75 19.66 6.71 17.32
C ASN A 75 21.08 6.50 16.77
N VAL A 76 21.45 5.26 16.42
CA VAL A 76 22.73 4.93 15.77
C VAL A 76 22.48 4.63 14.30
N VAL A 77 23.27 5.23 13.40
CA VAL A 77 23.25 4.89 11.97
C VAL A 77 23.90 3.52 11.78
N VAL A 78 23.10 2.52 11.41
CA VAL A 78 23.53 1.12 11.27
C VAL A 78 23.61 0.67 9.81
N GLY A 79 23.21 1.51 8.86
CA GLY A 79 23.31 1.18 7.44
C GLY A 79 22.80 2.28 6.52
N THR A 80 22.81 1.96 5.24
CA THR A 80 22.25 2.79 4.17
C THR A 80 21.21 2.00 3.39
N VAL A 81 20.21 2.70 2.87
CA VAL A 81 19.25 2.16 1.90
C VAL A 81 19.70 2.56 0.52
N SER A 82 19.55 1.65 -0.44
CA SER A 82 19.55 1.96 -1.86
C SER A 82 18.31 1.36 -2.49
N ARG A 83 17.78 2.05 -3.49
CA ARG A 83 16.64 1.61 -4.31
C ARG A 83 17.05 1.72 -5.77
N SER A 84 16.51 0.85 -6.63
CA SER A 84 16.78 0.94 -8.07
C SER A 84 16.24 2.22 -8.71
N VAL A 85 15.31 2.92 -8.04
CA VAL A 85 14.81 4.24 -8.43
C VAL A 85 15.24 5.25 -7.35
N VAL A 86 16.07 6.22 -7.74
CA VAL A 86 16.66 7.24 -6.85
C VAL A 86 15.89 8.54 -7.02
N LEU A 87 15.81 9.36 -5.96
CA LEU A 87 15.31 10.74 -5.94
C LEU A 87 15.40 11.43 -7.32
N GLU A 88 14.26 11.65 -7.95
CA GLU A 88 14.20 12.30 -9.25
C GLU A 88 13.90 13.79 -9.06
N ALA A 89 14.45 14.60 -9.96
CA ALA A 89 14.01 15.97 -10.10
C ALA A 89 12.49 15.97 -10.40
N PRO A 90 11.70 16.83 -9.76
CA PRO A 90 10.27 16.89 -10.02
C PRO A 90 9.99 17.28 -11.47
N THR A 91 8.95 16.66 -12.04
CA THR A 91 8.34 17.13 -13.27
C THR A 91 7.16 18.03 -12.92
N TYR A 92 6.85 19.04 -13.73
CA TYR A 92 5.80 20.01 -13.41
C TYR A 92 4.66 19.93 -14.41
N ASN A 93 3.44 19.71 -13.91
CA ASN A 93 2.23 19.71 -14.72
C ASN A 93 1.70 21.13 -14.96
N GLU A 94 1.94 22.04 -14.01
CA GLU A 94 1.49 23.42 -14.10
C GLU A 94 2.57 24.36 -13.58
N LEU A 95 2.90 25.37 -14.39
CA LEU A 95 3.79 26.48 -14.07
C LEU A 95 3.09 27.77 -14.48
N LEU A 96 2.93 28.70 -13.54
CA LEU A 96 2.44 30.04 -13.82
C LEU A 96 3.46 31.04 -13.32
N ASN A 97 4.06 31.82 -14.24
CA ASN A 97 5.05 32.84 -13.92
C ASN A 97 6.32 32.33 -13.21
N ILE A 98 6.52 31.01 -13.19
CA ILE A 98 7.70 30.33 -12.68
C ILE A 98 8.44 29.69 -13.84
N LYS A 99 9.77 29.79 -13.82
CA LYS A 99 10.66 29.03 -14.69
C LYS A 99 11.28 27.88 -13.92
N ALA A 100 11.11 26.67 -14.44
CA ALA A 100 11.86 25.50 -13.99
C ALA A 100 13.19 25.39 -14.76
N SER A 101 14.27 25.06 -14.05
CA SER A 101 15.61 24.83 -14.62
C SER A 101 16.33 23.69 -13.87
N ASN A 102 17.53 23.32 -14.31
CA ASN A 102 18.30 22.20 -13.73
C ASN A 102 17.51 20.87 -13.70
N GLY A 103 16.79 20.59 -14.78
CA GLY A 103 15.94 19.39 -14.87
C GLY A 103 14.70 19.41 -13.97
N GLY A 104 14.32 20.58 -13.41
CA GLY A 104 13.20 20.72 -12.48
C GLY A 104 13.62 21.05 -11.04
N GLN A 105 14.91 20.95 -10.70
CA GLN A 105 15.39 21.14 -9.33
C GLN A 105 15.48 22.61 -8.89
N THR A 106 15.35 23.56 -9.83
CA THR A 106 15.35 24.99 -9.52
C THR A 106 14.09 25.64 -10.09
N LEU A 107 13.35 26.33 -9.24
CA LEU A 107 12.21 27.18 -9.61
C LEU A 107 12.57 28.64 -9.37
N GLU A 108 12.28 29.49 -10.35
CA GLU A 108 12.53 30.94 -10.29
C GLU A 108 11.29 31.73 -10.71
N GLU A 109 10.93 32.74 -9.92
CA GLU A 109 9.89 33.71 -10.29
C GLU A 109 10.37 34.63 -11.43
N MET A 110 9.56 34.75 -12.49
CA MET A 110 9.93 35.45 -13.73
C MET A 110 9.38 36.89 -13.86
N ILE A 111 8.31 37.28 -13.18
CA ILE A 111 7.64 38.57 -13.36
C ILE A 111 7.36 39.32 -12.04
N GLU A 112 7.37 40.65 -12.10
CA GLU A 112 6.99 41.44 -10.92
C GLU A 112 5.47 41.39 -10.73
N VAL A 113 5.00 40.61 -9.74
CA VAL A 113 3.56 40.50 -9.45
C VAL A 113 3.07 41.69 -8.63
N LYS A 114 2.46 42.66 -9.31
CA LYS A 114 1.71 43.77 -8.69
C LYS A 114 0.23 43.38 -8.60
N LYS A 115 -0.20 42.80 -7.47
CA LYS A 115 -1.59 42.34 -7.22
C LYS A 115 -2.16 41.45 -8.34
N SER A 116 -1.78 40.18 -8.35
CA SER A 116 -2.41 39.14 -9.19
C SER A 116 -3.55 38.43 -8.46
N ALA A 117 -4.49 37.88 -9.24
CA ALA A 117 -5.51 36.97 -8.75
C ALA A 117 -4.95 35.61 -8.29
N SER A 118 -3.71 35.25 -8.64
CA SER A 118 -3.00 34.05 -8.16
C SER A 118 -1.51 34.37 -7.96
N LEU A 119 -0.86 33.71 -6.99
CA LEU A 119 0.60 33.84 -6.81
C LEU A 119 1.32 33.10 -7.95
N PRO A 120 2.55 33.47 -8.35
CA PRO A 120 3.40 32.62 -9.17
C PRO A 120 3.57 31.26 -8.49
N PHE A 121 3.29 30.19 -9.21
CA PHE A 121 3.34 28.85 -8.64
C PHE A 121 3.86 27.81 -9.62
N ALA A 122 4.33 26.72 -9.04
CA ALA A 122 4.65 25.49 -9.71
C ALA A 122 4.03 24.33 -8.96
N THR A 123 3.46 23.36 -9.68
CA THR A 123 2.92 22.13 -9.07
C THR A 123 3.49 20.91 -9.76
N SER A 124 4.01 19.99 -8.95
CA SER A 124 4.61 18.74 -9.40
C SER A 124 3.58 17.85 -10.09
N ALA A 125 4.02 17.04 -11.05
CA ALA A 125 3.22 15.93 -11.54
C ALA A 125 3.17 14.78 -10.53
N GLU A 126 4.16 14.75 -9.64
CA GLU A 126 4.32 13.75 -8.59
C GLU A 126 3.23 13.83 -7.53
N ILE A 127 2.76 12.64 -7.13
CA ILE A 127 1.76 12.45 -6.08
C ILE A 127 2.37 11.58 -4.97
N ILE A 128 2.28 12.05 -3.73
CA ILE A 128 2.59 11.29 -2.51
C ILE A 128 1.29 10.66 -2.01
N HIS A 129 1.19 9.33 -2.13
CA HIS A 129 -0.01 8.57 -1.76
C HIS A 129 -0.03 8.19 -0.28
N ILE A 130 1.05 7.61 0.24
CA ILE A 130 1.11 7.12 1.62
C ILE A 130 2.38 7.61 2.31
N ASN A 131 3.57 7.35 1.76
CA ASN A 131 4.82 7.91 2.24
C ASN A 131 5.57 8.69 1.14
N GLY A 132 6.45 9.56 1.59
CA GLY A 132 7.28 10.34 0.70
C GLY A 132 7.72 11.63 1.36
N SER A 133 8.67 12.31 0.74
CA SER A 133 9.11 13.63 1.13
C SER A 133 9.27 14.52 -0.09
N VAL A 134 9.23 15.81 0.16
CA VAL A 134 9.85 16.78 -0.74
C VAL A 134 10.95 17.48 0.03
N GLU A 135 12.07 17.70 -0.61
CA GLU A 135 13.22 18.44 -0.10
C GLU A 135 13.50 19.62 -1.00
N PHE A 136 13.94 20.72 -0.40
CA PHE A 136 14.24 21.95 -1.12
C PHE A 136 15.13 22.87 -0.28
N GLU A 137 15.84 23.76 -0.97
CA GLU A 137 16.58 24.87 -0.41
C GLU A 137 15.88 26.18 -0.77
N PHE A 138 15.64 27.05 0.21
CA PHE A 138 15.23 28.42 -0.11
C PHE A 138 16.42 29.19 -0.68
N GLY A 139 16.27 29.69 -1.90
CA GLY A 139 17.29 30.46 -2.61
C GLY A 139 17.40 31.92 -2.14
N VAL A 140 18.21 32.70 -2.86
CA VAL A 140 18.40 34.14 -2.60
C VAL A 140 17.18 34.93 -3.07
N SER A 141 16.71 35.87 -2.25
CA SER A 141 15.56 36.73 -2.55
C SER A 141 15.69 38.09 -1.85
N ASP A 142 15.42 39.16 -2.60
CA ASP A 142 15.46 40.55 -2.15
C ASP A 142 14.09 40.97 -1.57
N VAL A 143 13.63 40.29 -0.50
CA VAL A 143 12.34 40.43 0.23
C VAL A 143 11.07 39.99 -0.48
N TRP A 144 10.59 38.76 -0.18
CA TRP A 144 9.17 38.38 0.06
C TRP A 144 9.04 36.85 0.33
N GLU A 145 7.80 36.39 0.49
CA GLU A 145 7.42 35.04 0.93
C GLU A 145 7.69 33.94 -0.13
N SER A 146 8.41 32.87 0.26
CA SER A 146 8.46 31.63 -0.51
C SER A 146 7.78 30.51 0.27
N ILE A 147 6.82 29.85 -0.37
CA ILE A 147 6.01 28.78 0.20
C ILE A 147 6.34 27.50 -0.55
N CYS A 148 6.79 26.48 0.16
CA CYS A 148 6.91 25.13 -0.37
C CYS A 148 5.99 24.24 0.44
N CYS A 149 5.12 23.49 -0.22
CA CYS A 149 4.03 22.79 0.45
C CYS A 149 3.68 21.43 -0.17
N LEU A 150 3.04 20.60 0.65
CA LEU A 150 2.23 19.47 0.22
C LEU A 150 0.76 19.85 0.34
N SER A 151 -0.01 19.62 -0.73
CA SER A 151 -1.44 19.95 -0.76
C SER A 151 -2.27 18.85 -1.42
N THR A 152 -3.51 18.69 -0.96
CA THR A 152 -4.52 17.80 -1.54
C THR A 152 -5.08 18.31 -2.87
N VAL A 153 -4.79 19.57 -3.20
CA VAL A 153 -5.18 20.23 -4.45
C VAL A 153 -3.97 20.90 -5.10
N VAL A 154 -4.11 21.32 -6.35
CA VAL A 154 -3.12 22.20 -7.00
C VAL A 154 -3.15 23.56 -6.31
N ALA A 155 -2.16 23.84 -5.45
CA ALA A 155 -2.13 25.06 -4.66
C ALA A 155 -1.67 26.27 -5.50
N LYS A 156 -2.61 27.19 -5.78
CA LYS A 156 -2.38 28.46 -6.50
C LYS A 156 -2.37 29.66 -5.54
N HIS A 157 -2.71 29.40 -4.27
CA HIS A 157 -2.81 30.37 -3.20
C HIS A 157 -2.34 29.77 -1.87
N ARG A 158 -1.92 30.63 -0.93
CA ARG A 158 -1.48 30.22 0.42
C ARG A 158 -2.54 29.42 1.18
N ASN A 159 -3.81 29.80 1.07
CA ASN A 159 -4.92 29.11 1.74
C ASN A 159 -5.29 27.74 1.16
N GLN A 160 -4.72 27.38 0.02
CA GLN A 160 -4.86 26.04 -0.58
C GLN A 160 -3.71 25.11 -0.18
N ALA A 161 -2.67 25.63 0.49
CA ALA A 161 -1.54 24.85 0.92
C ALA A 161 -1.86 24.16 2.26
N ASP A 162 -1.93 22.83 2.26
CA ASP A 162 -2.32 22.06 3.46
C ASP A 162 -1.18 21.96 4.48
N TYR A 163 0.04 21.68 4.01
CA TYR A 163 1.24 21.51 4.84
C TYR A 163 2.39 22.28 4.24
N SER A 164 2.84 23.36 4.86
CA SER A 164 3.76 24.31 4.22
C SER A 164 4.91 24.70 5.13
N ILE A 165 6.10 24.85 4.55
CA ILE A 165 7.17 25.63 5.12
C ILE A 165 7.19 26.95 4.37
N VAL A 166 7.10 28.03 5.13
CA VAL A 166 7.07 29.40 4.61
C VAL A 166 8.33 30.10 5.05
N SER A 167 9.05 30.68 4.11
CA SER A 167 10.19 31.56 4.34
C SER A 167 9.77 33.02 4.11
N GLU A 168 9.75 33.83 5.16
CA GLU A 168 9.48 35.26 5.10
C GLU A 168 10.75 36.04 5.48
N GLY A 169 11.20 37.00 4.66
CA GLY A 169 12.30 37.91 5.00
C GLY A 169 13.35 38.13 3.91
N ASN A 170 14.44 38.80 4.27
CA ASN A 170 15.55 39.13 3.37
C ASN A 170 16.61 38.02 3.36
N CYS A 171 16.86 37.40 2.21
CA CYS A 171 17.95 36.45 2.01
C CYS A 171 19.14 37.18 1.36
N SER A 172 19.98 37.86 2.15
CA SER A 172 21.18 38.54 1.62
C SER A 172 22.38 37.60 1.43
N LYS A 173 23.47 38.08 0.81
CA LYS A 173 24.68 37.28 0.48
C LYS A 173 25.40 36.65 1.69
N SER A 174 25.23 37.19 2.90
CA SER A 174 26.02 36.83 4.09
C SER A 174 25.20 36.54 5.36
N THR A 175 23.94 36.95 5.42
CA THR A 175 23.08 36.75 6.60
C THR A 175 21.64 36.53 6.17
N VAL A 176 21.04 35.52 6.76
CA VAL A 176 19.71 35.01 6.46
C VAL A 176 18.85 35.35 7.68
N SER A 177 18.22 36.53 7.68
CA SER A 177 17.20 36.85 8.69
C SER A 177 15.85 36.35 8.16
N ILE A 178 15.67 35.02 8.18
CA ILE A 178 14.40 34.39 7.76
C ILE A 178 13.52 34.18 8.98
N LEU A 179 12.30 34.72 8.93
CA LEU A 179 11.19 34.21 9.71
C LEU A 179 10.68 32.96 8.98
N THR A 180 11.17 31.77 9.36
CA THR A 180 10.66 30.50 8.82
C THR A 180 9.59 29.96 9.75
N GLY A 181 8.45 29.59 9.18
CA GLY A 181 7.34 29.02 9.91
C GLY A 181 6.73 27.82 9.20
N VAL A 182 6.12 26.95 9.99
CA VAL A 182 5.23 25.90 9.50
C VAL A 182 3.82 26.45 9.50
N TYR A 183 3.17 26.33 8.35
CA TYR A 183 1.79 26.72 8.15
C TYR A 183 0.96 25.51 7.75
N GLU A 184 -0.16 25.32 8.43
CA GLU A 184 -1.15 24.30 8.08
C GLU A 184 -2.47 24.99 7.76
N LYS A 185 -2.94 24.87 6.51
CA LYS A 185 -4.12 25.59 6.00
C LYS A 185 -4.10 27.08 6.35
N ASP A 186 -3.02 27.76 5.93
CA ASP A 186 -2.77 29.20 6.17
C ASP A 186 -2.54 29.62 7.63
N SER A 187 -2.58 28.69 8.59
CA SER A 187 -2.39 29.01 10.01
C SER A 187 -0.96 28.71 10.44
N LEU A 188 -0.26 29.70 11.02
CA LEU A 188 1.05 29.48 11.64
C LEU A 188 0.90 28.53 12.83
N VAL A 189 1.42 27.31 12.71
CA VAL A 189 1.37 26.30 13.78
C VAL A 189 2.69 26.13 14.53
N TYR A 190 3.81 26.53 13.90
CA TYR A 190 5.13 26.45 14.52
C TYR A 190 6.08 27.49 13.94
N ARG A 191 6.81 28.21 14.80
CA ARG A 191 7.89 29.11 14.39
C ARG A 191 9.21 28.40 14.60
N VAL A 192 10.05 28.34 13.56
CA VAL A 192 11.35 27.67 13.62
C VAL A 192 12.23 28.38 14.67
N PRO A 193 12.69 27.70 15.74
CA PRO A 193 13.38 28.35 16.86
C PRO A 193 14.89 28.48 16.66
N PHE A 194 15.42 28.00 15.53
CA PHE A 194 16.84 28.04 15.21
C PHE A 194 17.13 28.97 14.03
N VAL A 195 18.39 29.42 13.95
CA VAL A 195 18.86 30.26 12.84
C VAL A 195 18.99 29.40 11.59
N VAL A 196 18.20 29.72 10.58
CA VAL A 196 18.28 29.11 9.25
C VAL A 196 19.51 29.65 8.53
N LYS A 197 20.33 28.74 8.00
CA LYS A 197 21.54 29.05 7.25
C LYS A 197 21.29 28.87 5.76
N ARG A 198 22.11 29.54 4.95
CA ARG A 198 22.19 29.22 3.52
C ARG A 198 22.62 27.76 3.36
N ASN A 199 22.05 27.07 2.37
CA ASN A 199 22.22 25.64 2.11
C ASN A 199 21.55 24.69 3.14
N ASP A 200 20.79 25.21 4.11
CA ASP A 200 19.93 24.32 4.90
C ASP A 200 18.86 23.73 3.96
N ILE A 201 18.74 22.40 3.98
CA ILE A 201 17.74 21.67 3.22
C ILE A 201 16.52 21.47 4.10
N PHE A 202 15.41 22.06 3.67
CA PHE A 202 14.11 21.84 4.28
C PHE A 202 13.44 20.65 3.65
N GLY A 203 12.58 19.98 4.43
CA GLY A 203 11.76 18.92 3.89
C GLY A 203 10.39 18.83 4.56
N ILE A 204 9.42 18.34 3.80
CA ILE A 204 8.10 17.95 4.29
C ILE A 204 7.94 16.48 3.95
N GLU A 205 7.77 15.65 4.96
CA GLU A 205 7.71 14.19 4.85
C GLU A 205 6.38 13.69 5.36
N ARG A 206 5.77 12.76 4.63
CA ARG A 206 4.63 11.97 5.07
C ARG A 206 5.08 10.54 5.36
N ARG A 207 4.62 10.01 6.50
CA ARG A 207 4.69 8.58 6.85
C ARG A 207 3.30 8.12 7.29
N GLY A 208 2.68 7.23 6.52
CA GLY A 208 1.30 6.79 6.73
C GLY A 208 0.33 7.96 6.68
N ASP A 209 -0.17 8.38 7.84
CA ASP A 209 -1.06 9.53 8.01
C ASP A 209 -0.41 10.77 8.64
N THR A 210 0.87 10.67 8.99
CA THR A 210 1.58 11.66 9.80
C THR A 210 2.52 12.50 8.94
N ILE A 211 2.50 13.83 9.12
CA ILE A 211 3.37 14.78 8.43
C ILE A 211 4.46 15.28 9.39
N SER A 212 5.71 15.23 8.95
CA SER A 212 6.88 15.76 9.65
C SER A 212 7.60 16.82 8.81
N TYR A 213 8.16 17.81 9.48
CA TYR A 213 8.90 18.92 8.88
C TYR A 213 10.35 18.83 9.32
N LEU A 214 11.27 18.86 8.36
CA LEU A 214 12.67 18.55 8.54
C LEU A 214 13.56 19.72 8.14
N CYS A 215 14.69 19.83 8.83
CA CYS A 215 15.82 20.67 8.42
C CYS A 215 17.08 19.81 8.49
N ASN A 216 17.81 19.71 7.38
CA ASN A 216 19.00 18.87 7.23
C ASN A 216 18.76 17.42 7.68
N GLY A 217 17.58 16.89 7.36
CA GLY A 217 17.17 15.51 7.66
C GLY A 217 16.76 15.25 9.11
N LYS A 218 16.73 16.28 9.96
CA LYS A 218 16.23 16.18 11.33
C LYS A 218 14.85 16.80 11.44
N ALA A 219 13.88 16.05 11.95
CA ALA A 219 12.55 16.57 12.25
C ALA A 219 12.63 17.68 13.32
N PHE A 220 12.05 18.84 13.02
CA PHE A 220 11.91 19.94 13.98
C PHE A 220 10.46 20.19 14.40
N TYR A 221 9.50 19.70 13.62
CA TYR A 221 8.08 19.76 13.95
C TYR A 221 7.34 18.57 13.31
N THR A 222 6.35 18.04 14.02
CA THR A 222 5.43 17.01 13.51
C THR A 222 4.02 17.55 13.61
N SER A 223 3.28 17.46 12.51
CA SER A 223 1.90 17.92 12.41
C SER A 223 1.02 17.20 13.41
N LYS A 224 0.07 17.94 13.99
CA LYS A 224 -1.06 17.34 14.73
C LYS A 224 -2.19 16.91 13.81
N THR A 225 -2.19 17.39 12.57
CA THR A 225 -3.23 17.16 11.57
C THR A 225 -2.84 15.97 10.69
N LYS A 226 -3.54 14.87 10.86
CA LYS A 226 -3.35 13.65 10.06
C LYS A 226 -3.99 13.79 8.67
N THR A 227 -3.45 13.11 7.66
CA THR A 227 -4.07 13.02 6.33
C THR A 227 -3.81 11.66 5.67
N THR A 228 -4.84 11.12 5.03
CA THR A 228 -4.72 9.95 4.14
C THR A 228 -4.88 10.31 2.67
N ALA A 229 -5.16 11.58 2.36
CA ALA A 229 -5.41 12.05 1.00
C ALA A 229 -4.11 12.13 0.18
N ASN A 230 -4.23 11.97 -1.13
CA ASN A 230 -3.11 12.17 -2.07
C ASN A 230 -2.58 13.61 -1.96
N LEU A 231 -1.26 13.76 -1.93
CA LEU A 231 -0.60 15.08 -1.80
C LEU A 231 0.28 15.38 -3.02
N TYR A 232 0.19 16.60 -3.52
CA TYR A 232 1.04 17.17 -4.56
C TYR A 232 2.06 18.11 -3.93
N PHE A 233 3.27 18.16 -4.47
CA PHE A 233 4.19 19.23 -4.14
C PHE A 233 3.83 20.49 -4.94
N SER A 234 3.69 21.61 -4.24
CA SER A 234 3.56 22.93 -4.85
C SER A 234 4.56 23.90 -4.25
N ALA A 235 5.03 24.82 -5.07
CA ALA A 235 5.82 25.97 -4.63
C ALA A 235 5.11 27.25 -5.09
N LEU A 236 4.89 28.19 -4.16
CA LEU A 236 4.44 29.55 -4.47
C LEU A 236 5.58 30.50 -4.13
N ILE A 237 6.10 31.21 -5.13
CA ILE A 237 7.38 31.92 -5.02
C ILE A 237 7.17 33.39 -5.36
N VAL A 238 7.43 34.28 -4.39
CA VAL A 238 7.44 35.73 -4.59
C VAL A 238 8.60 36.36 -3.80
N PRO A 239 9.16 37.51 -4.25
CA PRO A 239 8.81 38.31 -5.41
C PRO A 239 9.66 37.90 -6.63
N LYS A 240 9.80 38.80 -7.61
CA LYS A 240 10.59 38.57 -8.81
C LYS A 240 12.03 38.15 -8.54
N ASN A 241 12.49 37.13 -9.26
CA ASN A 241 13.78 36.48 -9.13
C ASN A 241 14.01 35.71 -7.81
N ALA A 242 12.98 35.57 -6.97
CA ALA A 242 13.06 34.63 -5.85
C ALA A 242 13.16 33.20 -6.38
N ARG A 243 13.88 32.35 -5.63
CA ARG A 243 14.21 31.01 -6.06
C ARG A 243 13.99 29.98 -4.96
N VAL A 244 13.65 28.78 -5.39
CA VAL A 244 13.75 27.56 -4.60
C VAL A 244 14.64 26.61 -5.39
N ASP A 245 15.69 26.12 -4.75
CA ASP A 245 16.75 25.31 -5.34
C ASP A 245 16.78 23.90 -4.76
N LYS A 246 17.52 23.00 -5.41
CA LYS A 246 17.74 21.60 -4.97
C LYS A 246 16.43 20.87 -4.66
N ILE A 247 15.38 21.16 -5.42
CA ILE A 247 14.08 20.53 -5.20
C ILE A 247 14.19 19.07 -5.62
N GLN A 248 13.87 18.19 -4.69
CA GLN A 248 13.82 16.75 -4.92
C GLN A 248 12.53 16.22 -4.33
N VAL A 249 11.76 15.48 -5.11
CA VAL A 249 10.55 14.81 -4.62
C VAL A 249 10.88 13.33 -4.45
N ASN A 250 10.91 12.90 -3.20
CA ASN A 250 10.89 11.50 -2.83
C ASN A 250 9.44 11.04 -2.75
N ARG A 251 8.91 10.50 -3.83
CA ARG A 251 7.63 9.76 -3.75
C ARG A 251 7.90 8.39 -3.13
N ASP A 252 6.87 7.73 -2.62
CA ASP A 252 6.89 6.27 -2.42
C ASP A 252 7.56 5.63 -3.63
N VAL A 253 8.84 5.24 -3.48
CA VAL A 253 9.62 4.76 -4.60
C VAL A 253 9.12 3.35 -4.88
N TYR A 254 8.34 3.24 -5.95
CA TYR A 254 8.04 1.99 -6.60
C TYR A 254 9.36 1.30 -6.96
N GLY A 255 9.65 0.15 -6.35
CA GLY A 255 10.91 -0.52 -6.59
C GLY A 255 11.34 -1.48 -5.50
N ASP A 256 12.54 -2.02 -5.69
CA ASP A 256 13.24 -2.82 -4.70
C ASP A 256 13.81 -1.93 -3.58
N LEU A 257 14.06 -2.56 -2.44
CA LEU A 257 14.73 -1.96 -1.30
C LEU A 257 15.94 -2.81 -0.96
N THR A 258 17.13 -2.25 -1.05
CA THR A 258 18.33 -2.88 -0.53
C THR A 258 18.84 -2.11 0.68
N ILE A 259 19.03 -2.80 1.80
CA ILE A 259 19.66 -2.25 3.00
C ILE A 259 21.07 -2.80 3.07
N LYS A 260 22.07 -1.91 3.07
CA LYS A 260 23.46 -2.26 3.30
C LYS A 260 23.85 -1.84 4.71
N PHE A 261 24.11 -2.82 5.57
CA PHE A 261 24.52 -2.59 6.95
C PHE A 261 25.99 -2.19 7.04
N ASN A 262 26.33 -1.40 8.07
CA ASN A 262 27.69 -0.93 8.34
C ASN A 262 28.27 -1.60 9.60
N GLU A 263 29.45 -1.18 10.04
CA GLU A 263 30.14 -1.69 11.22
C GLU A 263 29.41 -1.49 12.56
N CYS A 264 28.43 -0.58 12.63
CA CYS A 264 27.60 -0.37 13.81
C CYS A 264 26.43 -1.36 13.91
N ALA A 265 26.19 -2.17 12.86
CA ALA A 265 25.09 -3.12 12.85
C ALA A 265 25.39 -4.35 13.73
N THR A 266 24.43 -4.67 14.59
CA THR A 266 24.37 -5.90 15.39
C THR A 266 23.32 -6.85 14.82
N GLU A 267 23.39 -8.13 15.17
CA GLU A 267 22.35 -9.13 14.85
C GLU A 267 20.95 -8.61 15.18
N HIS A 268 20.78 -8.11 16.40
CA HIS A 268 19.51 -7.58 16.86
C HIS A 268 19.02 -6.38 16.04
N SER A 269 19.92 -5.45 15.66
CA SER A 269 19.53 -4.32 14.81
C SER A 269 19.16 -4.75 13.39
N VAL A 270 19.85 -5.75 12.82
CA VAL A 270 19.59 -6.27 11.47
C VAL A 270 18.24 -6.97 11.43
N GLU A 271 17.99 -7.86 12.38
CA GLU A 271 16.70 -8.54 12.49
C GLU A 271 15.57 -7.53 12.70
N SER A 272 15.75 -6.58 13.62
CA SER A 272 14.70 -5.63 13.95
C SER A 272 14.40 -4.66 12.81
N ILE A 273 15.42 -4.20 12.06
CA ILE A 273 15.22 -3.36 10.87
C ILE A 273 14.52 -4.15 9.77
N THR A 274 14.94 -5.40 9.55
CA THR A 274 14.33 -6.27 8.53
C THR A 274 12.86 -6.55 8.85
N LYS A 275 12.52 -6.74 10.14
CA LYS A 275 11.14 -6.86 10.65
C LYS A 275 10.37 -5.54 10.62
N ALA A 276 11.05 -4.40 10.67
CA ALA A 276 10.44 -3.08 10.54
C ALA A 276 10.15 -2.68 9.08
N ILE A 277 10.48 -3.53 8.10
CA ILE A 277 10.06 -3.25 6.72
C ILE A 277 8.53 -3.30 6.63
N ASN A 278 7.94 -2.40 5.87
CA ASN A 278 6.54 -2.49 5.48
C ASN A 278 6.48 -2.59 3.96
N TYR A 279 5.39 -3.18 3.47
CA TYR A 279 5.12 -3.29 2.05
C TYR A 279 3.73 -2.76 1.75
N GLN A 280 3.62 -2.02 0.65
CA GLN A 280 2.37 -1.55 0.09
C GLN A 280 2.39 -1.77 -1.42
N GLY A 281 1.39 -2.47 -1.96
CA GLY A 281 1.32 -2.72 -3.39
C GLY A 281 0.19 -3.68 -3.77
N ILE A 282 -0.20 -3.65 -5.04
CA ILE A 282 -1.23 -4.54 -5.57
C ILE A 282 -0.60 -5.90 -5.84
N VAL A 283 -0.90 -6.88 -4.98
CA VAL A 283 -0.68 -8.34 -5.13
C VAL A 283 0.65 -8.72 -5.79
N GLN A 284 1.68 -8.99 -4.99
CA GLN A 284 2.95 -9.53 -5.49
C GLN A 284 3.61 -10.50 -4.50
N ASP A 285 4.33 -11.47 -5.08
CA ASP A 285 5.36 -12.22 -4.38
C ASP A 285 6.54 -11.28 -4.10
N ILE A 286 6.82 -11.03 -2.83
CA ILE A 286 8.00 -10.30 -2.37
C ILE A 286 9.11 -11.32 -2.18
N SER A 287 10.25 -11.11 -2.82
CA SER A 287 11.45 -11.90 -2.65
C SER A 287 12.42 -11.20 -1.71
N LEU A 288 12.80 -11.89 -0.64
CA LEU A 288 13.85 -11.47 0.29
C LEU A 288 15.11 -12.32 0.06
N SER A 289 16.23 -11.66 -0.18
CA SER A 289 17.54 -12.29 -0.33
C SER A 289 18.61 -11.56 0.47
N VAL A 290 19.61 -12.30 0.94
CA VAL A 290 20.73 -11.73 1.71
C VAL A 290 22.03 -11.99 0.98
N THR A 291 22.92 -11.01 0.94
CA THR A 291 24.26 -11.11 0.36
C THR A 291 25.28 -10.56 1.35
N ASN A 292 26.38 -11.28 1.61
CA ASN A 292 27.45 -10.76 2.47
C ASN A 292 28.35 -9.75 1.75
N SER A 293 29.32 -9.18 2.48
CA SER A 293 30.25 -8.17 1.96
C SER A 293 31.15 -8.67 0.82
N SER A 294 31.34 -9.98 0.72
CA SER A 294 32.06 -10.66 -0.37
C SER A 294 31.18 -11.01 -1.57
N GLY A 295 29.90 -10.67 -1.55
CA GLY A 295 28.96 -10.94 -2.65
C GLY A 295 28.35 -12.34 -2.65
N LEU A 296 28.59 -13.15 -1.61
CA LEU A 296 27.99 -14.48 -1.49
C LEU A 296 26.53 -14.35 -1.05
N LYS A 297 25.62 -14.90 -1.86
CA LYS A 297 24.18 -14.89 -1.61
C LYS A 297 23.76 -16.03 -0.69
N SER A 298 22.72 -15.81 0.11
CA SER A 298 22.04 -16.87 0.84
C SER A 298 21.52 -17.93 -0.13
N ALA A 299 21.62 -19.20 0.27
CA ALA A 299 21.10 -20.32 -0.54
C ALA A 299 19.57 -20.28 -0.66
N THR A 300 18.91 -19.70 0.33
CA THR A 300 17.46 -19.51 0.39
C THR A 300 17.09 -18.09 -0.03
N THR A 301 16.12 -17.97 -0.92
CA THR A 301 15.33 -16.74 -1.12
C THR A 301 13.98 -16.97 -0.45
N LEU A 302 13.60 -16.09 0.48
CA LEU A 302 12.29 -16.19 1.12
C LEU A 302 11.26 -15.48 0.25
N ILE A 303 10.19 -16.18 -0.13
CA ILE A 303 9.08 -15.62 -0.90
C ILE A 303 7.94 -15.33 0.08
N ILE A 304 7.60 -14.06 0.23
CA ILE A 304 6.46 -13.59 1.01
C ILE A 304 5.33 -13.32 0.03
N LYS A 305 4.25 -14.09 0.14
CA LYS A 305 3.03 -13.80 -0.62
C LYS A 305 2.31 -12.66 0.08
N ALA A 306 2.15 -11.51 -0.59
CA ALA A 306 1.26 -10.47 -0.10
C ALA A 306 -0.16 -11.05 0.10
N PRO A 307 -0.98 -10.54 1.05
CA PRO A 307 -2.35 -10.99 1.16
C PRO A 307 -3.02 -10.60 -0.14
N ASN A 308 -3.59 -11.57 -0.83
CA ASN A 308 -4.32 -11.32 -2.05
C ASN A 308 -5.32 -10.19 -1.78
N ALA A 309 -5.23 -9.11 -2.57
CA ALA A 309 -6.39 -8.27 -2.77
C ALA A 309 -7.42 -9.21 -3.40
N LEU A 310 -8.33 -9.74 -2.56
CA LEU A 310 -9.41 -10.69 -2.88
C LEU A 310 -9.68 -10.70 -4.38
N SER A 311 -9.06 -11.63 -5.10
CA SER A 311 -9.26 -11.74 -6.54
C SER A 311 -10.76 -11.85 -6.81
N LEU A 312 -11.27 -11.26 -7.89
CA LEU A 312 -12.67 -11.46 -8.26
C LEU A 312 -12.94 -12.98 -8.28
N PRO A 313 -13.97 -13.46 -7.56
CA PRO A 313 -14.29 -14.88 -7.60
C PRO A 313 -14.71 -15.22 -9.04
N VAL A 314 -14.14 -16.29 -9.58
CA VAL A 314 -14.42 -16.75 -10.93
C VAL A 314 -15.38 -17.92 -10.84
N LEU A 315 -16.50 -17.78 -11.54
CA LEU A 315 -17.49 -18.82 -11.75
C LEU A 315 -17.45 -19.22 -13.21
N SER A 316 -17.35 -20.52 -13.48
CA SER A 316 -17.54 -21.07 -14.83
C SER A 316 -18.27 -22.41 -14.75
N GLY A 317 -18.88 -22.80 -15.85
CA GLY A 317 -19.60 -24.06 -15.99
C GLY A 317 -20.78 -23.92 -16.93
N THR A 318 -21.40 -25.05 -17.25
CA THR A 318 -22.54 -25.12 -18.16
C THR A 318 -23.67 -25.87 -17.48
N ILE A 319 -24.78 -25.16 -17.23
CA ILE A 319 -25.97 -25.80 -16.66
C ILE A 319 -26.70 -26.57 -17.77
N PRO A 320 -26.90 -27.89 -17.62
CA PRO A 320 -27.68 -28.66 -18.57
C PRO A 320 -29.12 -28.14 -18.67
N ALA A 321 -29.67 -28.04 -19.88
CA ALA A 321 -31.05 -27.63 -20.12
C ALA A 321 -32.08 -28.74 -19.78
N VAL A 322 -31.93 -29.39 -18.62
CA VAL A 322 -32.88 -30.39 -18.10
C VAL A 322 -33.46 -29.90 -16.78
N SER A 323 -34.77 -29.80 -16.68
CA SER A 323 -35.46 -29.47 -15.43
C SER A 323 -35.34 -30.63 -14.44
N ASP A 324 -34.33 -30.60 -13.58
CA ASP A 324 -34.11 -31.59 -12.53
C ASP A 324 -33.77 -30.90 -11.20
N SER A 325 -34.34 -31.37 -10.10
CA SER A 325 -34.00 -30.88 -8.75
C SER A 325 -32.53 -31.01 -8.37
N THR A 326 -31.74 -31.86 -9.05
CA THR A 326 -30.31 -32.14 -8.81
C THR A 326 -29.35 -31.42 -9.77
N LEU A 327 -29.83 -30.38 -10.44
CA LEU A 327 -29.15 -29.65 -11.54
C LEU A 327 -27.65 -29.34 -11.33
N PHE A 328 -27.23 -28.93 -10.12
CA PHE A 328 -25.82 -28.60 -9.87
C PHE A 328 -24.90 -29.82 -9.78
N GLU A 329 -25.40 -30.97 -9.35
CA GLU A 329 -24.67 -32.24 -9.44
C GLU A 329 -24.35 -32.58 -10.91
N LYS A 330 -25.21 -32.13 -11.83
CA LYS A 330 -25.12 -32.40 -13.26
C LYS A 330 -24.36 -31.35 -14.06
N CYS A 331 -23.71 -30.37 -13.43
CA CYS A 331 -22.87 -29.38 -14.10
C CYS A 331 -21.41 -29.86 -14.14
N PRO A 332 -20.98 -30.77 -15.04
CA PRO A 332 -19.69 -31.47 -14.92
C PRO A 332 -18.49 -30.52 -14.93
N ASP A 333 -18.63 -29.37 -15.57
CA ASP A 333 -17.62 -28.33 -15.76
C ASP A 333 -17.77 -27.15 -14.78
N LEU A 334 -18.60 -27.25 -13.73
CA LEU A 334 -18.65 -26.23 -12.68
C LEU A 334 -17.26 -26.09 -12.05
N SER A 335 -16.72 -24.87 -12.14
CA SER A 335 -15.49 -24.49 -11.47
C SER A 335 -15.69 -23.17 -10.71
N ILE A 336 -15.20 -23.16 -9.47
CA ILE A 336 -15.24 -22.01 -8.57
C ILE A 336 -13.83 -21.73 -8.09
N THR A 337 -13.18 -20.77 -8.73
CA THR A 337 -11.84 -20.34 -8.35
C THR A 337 -11.89 -19.00 -7.64
N HIS A 338 -11.19 -18.91 -6.52
CA HIS A 338 -10.96 -17.68 -5.79
C HIS A 338 -9.51 -17.71 -5.31
N GLU A 339 -8.67 -16.78 -5.78
CA GLU A 339 -7.26 -16.77 -5.41
C GLU A 339 -7.11 -16.50 -3.91
N GLY A 340 -6.61 -17.50 -3.18
CA GLY A 340 -6.28 -17.39 -1.76
C GLY A 340 -7.18 -18.26 -0.89
N ILE A 341 -7.57 -17.71 0.26
CA ILE A 341 -8.43 -18.38 1.24
C ILE A 341 -9.89 -18.08 0.87
N TYR A 342 -10.76 -19.09 0.87
CA TYR A 342 -12.19 -18.98 0.57
C TYR A 342 -13.00 -18.32 1.70
N ASP A 343 -12.33 -17.59 2.60
CA ASP A 343 -12.94 -16.94 3.75
C ASP A 343 -13.82 -15.78 3.31
N ASN A 344 -15.07 -15.75 3.80
CA ASN A 344 -16.10 -14.81 3.39
C ASN A 344 -16.39 -14.83 1.87
N LEU A 345 -16.13 -15.95 1.19
CA LEU A 345 -16.72 -16.17 -0.12
C LEU A 345 -18.20 -16.51 0.06
N HIS A 346 -19.05 -15.77 -0.62
CA HIS A 346 -20.48 -16.02 -0.70
C HIS A 346 -20.81 -16.72 -2.02
N VAL A 347 -21.45 -17.89 -1.93
CA VAL A 347 -22.11 -18.54 -3.06
C VAL A 347 -23.59 -18.25 -2.94
N LEU A 348 -24.16 -17.57 -3.95
CA LEU A 348 -25.52 -17.06 -3.91
C LEU A 348 -26.38 -17.72 -4.99
N PHE A 349 -27.49 -18.29 -4.57
CA PHE A 349 -28.54 -18.82 -5.44
C PHE A 349 -29.77 -17.92 -5.32
N LYS A 350 -29.96 -17.02 -6.29
CA LYS A 350 -30.98 -15.98 -6.25
C LYS A 350 -32.04 -16.19 -7.32
N THR A 351 -33.27 -15.83 -7.02
CA THR A 351 -34.36 -15.75 -8.00
C THR A 351 -35.21 -14.52 -7.71
N ALA A 352 -35.97 -14.04 -8.69
CA ALA A 352 -36.86 -12.89 -8.52
C ALA A 352 -38.02 -13.17 -7.53
N HIS A 353 -38.40 -14.45 -7.39
CA HIS A 353 -39.48 -14.89 -6.51
C HIS A 353 -39.01 -16.07 -5.62
N PRO A 354 -38.16 -15.81 -4.62
CA PRO A 354 -37.57 -16.86 -3.78
C PRO A 354 -38.61 -17.69 -3.03
N GLN A 355 -39.78 -17.14 -2.73
CA GLN A 355 -40.91 -17.87 -2.14
C GLN A 355 -41.48 -19.00 -3.03
N PHE A 356 -41.12 -19.05 -4.32
CA PHE A 356 -41.52 -20.12 -5.24
C PHE A 356 -40.38 -21.10 -5.55
N ALA A 357 -39.24 -20.99 -4.87
CA ALA A 357 -38.11 -21.89 -5.01
C ALA A 357 -37.66 -22.42 -3.64
N HIS A 358 -37.67 -23.74 -3.45
CA HIS A 358 -37.17 -24.37 -2.23
C HIS A 358 -35.75 -24.86 -2.44
N PHE A 359 -34.82 -24.29 -1.68
CA PHE A 359 -33.41 -24.66 -1.70
C PHE A 359 -33.10 -25.67 -0.61
N ALA A 360 -32.27 -26.66 -0.92
CA ALA A 360 -31.71 -27.57 0.08
C ALA A 360 -30.25 -27.87 -0.23
N ILE A 361 -29.43 -28.05 0.81
CA ILE A 361 -28.07 -28.58 0.66
C ILE A 361 -28.16 -30.09 0.91
N GLY A 362 -28.07 -30.86 -0.17
CA GLY A 362 -28.15 -32.32 -0.17
C GLY A 362 -27.01 -32.95 0.64
N ARG A 363 -27.33 -34.05 1.33
CA ARG A 363 -26.32 -34.84 2.04
C ARG A 363 -25.64 -35.77 1.05
N THR A 364 -24.33 -35.60 0.87
CA THR A 364 -23.50 -36.51 0.07
C THR A 364 -22.54 -37.28 0.99
N SER A 365 -21.69 -38.14 0.42
CA SER A 365 -20.64 -38.80 1.19
C SER A 365 -19.61 -37.83 1.79
N LYS A 366 -19.46 -36.64 1.20
CA LYS A 366 -18.49 -35.62 1.62
C LYS A 366 -19.14 -34.38 2.24
N VAL A 367 -20.36 -34.02 1.82
CA VAL A 367 -21.06 -32.79 2.25
C VAL A 367 -22.15 -33.11 3.26
N THR A 368 -22.17 -32.38 4.37
CA THR A 368 -23.22 -32.44 5.39
C THR A 368 -23.71 -31.05 5.73
N PHE A 369 -25.02 -30.88 5.86
CA PHE A 369 -25.65 -29.65 6.34
C PHE A 369 -26.36 -29.92 7.67
N GLU A 370 -25.98 -29.17 8.70
CA GLU A 370 -26.61 -29.21 10.02
C GLU A 370 -27.66 -28.11 10.11
N ALA A 371 -28.94 -28.44 9.95
CA ALA A 371 -30.01 -27.44 9.89
C ALA A 371 -30.09 -26.55 11.15
N ASP A 372 -29.93 -27.13 12.34
CA ASP A 372 -30.06 -26.42 13.63
C ASP A 372 -28.96 -25.36 13.82
N THR A 373 -27.73 -25.67 13.39
CA THR A 373 -26.56 -24.79 13.52
C THR A 373 -26.28 -23.99 12.25
N ARG A 374 -26.94 -24.36 11.14
CA ARG A 374 -26.74 -23.90 9.76
C ARG A 374 -25.33 -24.15 9.23
N LYS A 375 -24.57 -25.04 9.87
CA LYS A 375 -23.20 -25.34 9.47
C LYS A 375 -23.19 -26.20 8.22
N VAL A 376 -22.28 -25.84 7.31
CA VAL A 376 -21.96 -26.64 6.13
C VAL A 376 -20.61 -27.29 6.37
N LEU A 377 -20.57 -28.62 6.28
CA LEU A 377 -19.39 -29.42 6.51
C LEU A 377 -18.94 -30.11 5.23
N TYR A 378 -17.62 -30.19 5.05
CA TYR A 378 -16.97 -30.95 4.00
C TYR A 378 -15.94 -31.88 4.63
N ASN A 379 -16.05 -33.19 4.39
CA ASN A 379 -15.25 -34.24 5.03
C ASN A 379 -15.19 -34.10 6.58
N GLY A 380 -16.31 -33.71 7.19
CA GLY A 380 -16.43 -33.52 8.64
C GLY A 380 -15.87 -32.21 9.20
N VAL A 381 -15.29 -31.34 8.36
CA VAL A 381 -14.80 -30.01 8.76
C VAL A 381 -15.86 -28.96 8.44
N THR A 382 -16.20 -28.09 9.39
CA THR A 382 -17.09 -26.95 9.12
C THR A 382 -16.38 -25.94 8.23
N ILE A 383 -16.83 -25.82 6.98
CA ILE A 383 -16.24 -24.92 5.98
C ILE A 383 -17.12 -23.72 5.65
N GLY A 384 -18.36 -23.66 6.16
CA GLY A 384 -19.24 -22.52 5.92
C GLY A 384 -20.53 -22.55 6.73
N ILE A 385 -21.36 -21.53 6.50
CA ILE A 385 -22.68 -21.35 7.14
C ILE A 385 -23.68 -20.92 6.06
N ALA A 386 -24.86 -21.55 6.05
CA ALA A 386 -25.98 -21.13 5.20
C ALA A 386 -26.93 -20.16 5.94
N ASN A 387 -27.72 -19.37 5.20
CA ASN A 387 -28.78 -18.56 5.79
C ASN A 387 -29.93 -19.42 6.35
N THR A 388 -30.86 -18.81 7.10
CA THR A 388 -32.01 -19.52 7.68
C THR A 388 -33.04 -19.88 6.59
N VAL A 389 -33.90 -20.86 6.84
CA VAL A 389 -35.01 -21.20 5.93
C VAL A 389 -35.91 -19.98 5.67
N ALA A 390 -36.20 -19.18 6.71
CA ALA A 390 -36.96 -17.94 6.57
C ALA A 390 -36.25 -16.91 5.67
N ASP A 391 -34.92 -16.80 5.76
CA ASP A 391 -34.15 -15.93 4.87
C ASP A 391 -34.11 -16.47 3.43
N MET A 392 -34.15 -17.79 3.24
CA MET A 392 -34.17 -18.38 1.90
C MET A 392 -35.42 -17.98 1.12
N GLU A 393 -36.57 -17.85 1.78
CA GLU A 393 -37.83 -17.37 1.18
C GLU A 393 -37.78 -15.88 0.79
N ILE A 394 -36.84 -15.11 1.36
CA ILE A 394 -36.70 -13.66 1.13
C ILE A 394 -35.66 -13.36 0.06
N GLN A 395 -34.51 -14.04 0.08
CA GLN A 395 -33.35 -13.69 -0.75
C GLN A 395 -32.70 -14.88 -1.49
N GLY A 396 -33.28 -16.07 -1.39
CA GLY A 396 -32.69 -17.31 -1.89
C GLY A 396 -31.61 -17.88 -0.96
N LEU A 397 -30.92 -18.93 -1.40
CA LEU A 397 -29.86 -19.56 -0.61
C LEU A 397 -28.55 -18.77 -0.70
N VAL A 398 -27.95 -18.50 0.46
CA VAL A 398 -26.61 -17.91 0.58
C VAL A 398 -25.77 -18.83 1.46
N VAL A 399 -24.66 -19.31 0.92
CA VAL A 399 -23.64 -20.03 1.68
C VAL A 399 -22.41 -19.15 1.83
N THR A 400 -22.00 -18.88 3.06
CA THR A 400 -20.81 -18.10 3.39
C THR A 400 -19.72 -19.05 3.87
N PHE A 401 -18.62 -19.11 3.13
CA PHE A 401 -17.48 -19.97 3.46
C PHE A 401 -16.53 -19.29 4.44
N ASN A 402 -15.80 -20.09 5.21
CA ASN A 402 -14.81 -19.64 6.19
C ASN A 402 -13.39 -20.01 5.75
N SER A 403 -12.40 -19.64 6.56
CA SER A 403 -10.99 -19.91 6.29
C SER A 403 -10.58 -21.39 6.20
N ALA A 404 -11.44 -22.33 6.61
CA ALA A 404 -11.20 -23.77 6.45
C ALA A 404 -11.68 -24.32 5.10
N ALA A 405 -12.38 -23.52 4.29
CA ALA A 405 -12.86 -23.93 2.98
C ALA A 405 -11.72 -24.08 1.96
N THR A 406 -11.81 -25.14 1.16
CA THR A 406 -10.93 -25.42 0.02
C THR A 406 -11.72 -25.31 -1.29
N GLU A 407 -11.03 -25.18 -2.42
CA GLU A 407 -11.65 -25.20 -3.76
C GLU A 407 -12.58 -26.40 -3.93
N GLU A 408 -12.06 -27.62 -3.68
CA GLU A 408 -12.85 -28.86 -3.76
C GLU A 408 -14.07 -28.82 -2.81
N GLY A 409 -13.91 -28.25 -1.62
CA GLY A 409 -14.99 -28.14 -0.63
C GLY A 409 -16.10 -27.19 -1.07
N VAL A 410 -15.74 -26.02 -1.60
CA VAL A 410 -16.70 -25.02 -2.10
C VAL A 410 -17.46 -25.56 -3.31
N GLU A 411 -16.76 -26.19 -4.25
CA GLU A 411 -17.39 -26.81 -5.41
C GLU A 411 -18.31 -27.96 -5.02
N ALA A 412 -17.87 -28.84 -4.12
CA ALA A 412 -18.68 -29.97 -3.65
C ALA A 412 -19.97 -29.49 -2.95
N VAL A 413 -19.88 -28.47 -2.10
CA VAL A 413 -21.06 -27.87 -1.44
C VAL A 413 -21.99 -27.24 -2.47
N THR A 414 -21.45 -26.48 -3.42
CA THR A 414 -22.26 -25.84 -4.47
C THR A 414 -22.99 -26.88 -5.31
N ARG A 415 -22.31 -27.99 -5.66
CA ARG A 415 -22.90 -29.13 -6.38
C ARG A 415 -23.97 -29.86 -5.59
N ALA A 416 -23.85 -29.89 -4.26
CA ALA A 416 -24.83 -30.53 -3.39
C ALA A 416 -26.12 -29.73 -3.25
N VAL A 417 -26.19 -28.49 -3.75
CA VAL A 417 -27.42 -27.69 -3.68
C VAL A 417 -28.47 -28.25 -4.66
N SER A 418 -29.67 -28.49 -4.15
CA SER A 418 -30.85 -28.81 -4.94
C SER A 418 -31.86 -27.66 -4.87
N VAL A 419 -32.62 -27.52 -5.95
CA VAL A 419 -33.70 -26.52 -6.07
C VAL A 419 -34.97 -27.24 -6.50
N ASN A 420 -36.03 -27.09 -5.72
CA ASN A 420 -37.36 -27.54 -6.09
C ASN A 420 -38.22 -26.32 -6.47
N PHE A 421 -38.71 -26.30 -7.70
CA PHE A 421 -39.48 -25.21 -8.26
C PHE A 421 -40.97 -25.43 -8.05
N LEU A 422 -41.64 -24.45 -7.44
CA LEU A 422 -43.09 -24.40 -7.33
C LEU A 422 -43.71 -23.74 -8.58
N ALA A 423 -45.04 -23.81 -8.70
CA ALA A 423 -45.76 -23.07 -9.74
C ALA A 423 -45.43 -21.56 -9.63
N ASN A 424 -45.16 -20.92 -10.76
CA ASN A 424 -44.72 -19.53 -10.88
C ASN A 424 -43.28 -19.24 -10.42
N ALA A 425 -42.48 -20.29 -10.20
CA ALA A 425 -41.05 -20.12 -10.05
C ALA A 425 -40.44 -19.40 -11.25
N GLN A 426 -39.38 -18.63 -10.97
CA GLN A 426 -38.54 -17.99 -11.96
C GLN A 426 -37.16 -18.61 -11.92
N ASP A 427 -36.37 -18.30 -12.94
CA ASP A 427 -34.99 -18.78 -13.06
C ASP A 427 -34.19 -18.50 -11.79
N VAL A 428 -33.29 -19.43 -11.45
CA VAL A 428 -32.35 -19.29 -10.34
C VAL A 428 -30.96 -18.96 -10.90
N MET A 429 -30.41 -17.84 -10.47
CA MET A 429 -29.07 -17.40 -10.78
C MET A 429 -28.10 -17.83 -9.69
N LEU A 430 -27.07 -18.58 -10.07
CA LEU A 430 -25.86 -18.81 -9.30
C LEU A 430 -24.86 -17.70 -9.59
N SER A 431 -24.37 -17.06 -8.53
CA SER A 431 -23.31 -16.04 -8.59
C SER A 431 -22.40 -16.14 -7.37
N LEU A 432 -21.21 -15.55 -7.47
CA LEU A 432 -20.25 -15.48 -6.37
C LEU A 432 -20.09 -14.02 -5.92
N THR A 433 -19.79 -13.82 -4.64
CA THR A 433 -19.42 -12.50 -4.12
C THR A 433 -18.36 -12.65 -3.04
N ASN A 434 -17.31 -11.84 -3.07
CA ASN A 434 -16.28 -11.84 -2.02
C ASN A 434 -16.70 -10.97 -0.81
N ALA A 435 -15.86 -10.91 0.21
CA ALA A 435 -16.09 -10.09 1.42
C ALA A 435 -16.33 -8.59 1.15
N LYS A 436 -15.79 -8.07 0.04
CA LYS A 436 -15.93 -6.66 -0.38
C LYS A 436 -17.24 -6.38 -1.13
N GLY A 437 -18.00 -7.41 -1.49
CA GLY A 437 -19.17 -7.28 -2.34
C GLY A 437 -18.87 -7.36 -3.83
N ASP A 438 -17.62 -7.65 -4.23
CA ASP A 438 -17.27 -7.81 -5.64
C ASP A 438 -17.83 -9.13 -6.16
N LYS A 439 -18.48 -9.09 -7.33
CA LYS A 439 -19.20 -10.22 -7.90
C LYS A 439 -18.38 -10.95 -8.95
N SER A 440 -18.66 -12.25 -9.14
CA SER A 440 -18.20 -12.96 -10.32
C SER A 440 -18.72 -12.30 -11.59
N VAL A 441 -17.88 -12.20 -12.61
CA VAL A 441 -18.27 -11.67 -13.93
C VAL A 441 -19.33 -12.56 -14.58
N THR A 442 -19.18 -13.87 -14.41
CA THR A 442 -20.13 -14.87 -14.90
C THR A 442 -21.18 -15.15 -13.83
N THR A 443 -22.42 -15.34 -14.29
CA THR A 443 -23.50 -15.96 -13.53
C THR A 443 -24.00 -17.18 -14.29
N LEU A 444 -24.37 -18.25 -13.59
CA LEU A 444 -24.99 -19.41 -14.20
C LEU A 444 -26.50 -19.40 -13.91
N THR A 445 -27.32 -19.56 -14.95
CA THR A 445 -28.79 -19.48 -14.81
C THR A 445 -29.41 -20.85 -14.96
N ILE A 446 -30.19 -21.25 -13.96
CA ILE A 446 -31.09 -22.39 -14.02
C ILE A 446 -32.43 -21.92 -14.55
N PRO A 447 -32.92 -22.48 -15.66
CA PRO A 447 -34.27 -22.20 -16.13
C PRO A 447 -35.29 -22.83 -15.17
N ALA A 448 -36.30 -22.06 -14.77
CA ALA A 448 -37.49 -22.66 -14.16
C ALA A 448 -38.20 -23.58 -15.18
N PRO A 449 -38.86 -24.66 -14.74
CA PRO A 449 -39.62 -25.51 -15.64
C PRO A 449 -40.63 -24.68 -16.42
N SER A 450 -40.62 -24.80 -17.76
CA SER A 450 -41.68 -24.21 -18.58
C SER A 450 -43.01 -24.84 -18.17
N SER A 451 -43.94 -24.00 -17.70
CA SER A 451 -45.31 -24.38 -17.36
C SER A 451 -46.05 -25.03 -18.51
#